data_AF-A0A1D6JNJ9-F1
#
_entry.id   AF-A0A1D6JNJ9-F1
#
_cell.length_a   1.000
_cell.length_b   1.000
_cell.length_c   1.000
_cell.angle_alpha   90.00
_cell.angle_beta   90.00
_cell.angle_gamma   90.00
#
_symmetry.space_group_name_H-M   'P 1'
#
loop_
_entity.id
_entity.type
_entity.pdbx_description
1 polymer ?
#
loop_
_entity_poly.entity_id
_entity_poly.type
_entity_poly.pdbx_seq_one_letter_code
_entity_poly.pdbx_strand_id
1 'polypeptide(L)'
;MENVSDPSHIEFAHHKVTGRRDRARPLTFRMESSGAWGYSGANSGNPRITATFEAPCYALNKIEIDTKLPIFGDQKWVIWICSFNIPMAPGKTRSIVCSARNFFQFTMPGKAWWQLVPRWYEHWTSNLVYDGDMIVLQGQEKIFLAATKESSTDINQQYTKITFTPTQADRFVLAFRTWLRKFGNSQPEWFGNPTQEALPSTVLSKREMLDRYEQHTLKCSSCKGAYNAFQNLQKVFMGATVVCCAAAGIPPDVQLRLLIGAAALVSAAIAYAFHELQKNFVFVDYVHADID
;
A
#
# COMPACT_ATOMS: atom_id res chain seq x y z
N MET A 1 10.15 7.11 -3.73
CA MET A 1 10.21 7.60 -5.13
C MET A 1 10.71 6.53 -6.09
N GLU A 2 11.85 5.89 -5.83
CA GLU A 2 12.37 4.81 -6.71
C GLU A 2 11.34 3.69 -6.93
N ASN A 3 10.78 3.13 -5.87
CA ASN A 3 9.76 2.08 -5.97
C ASN A 3 8.53 2.52 -6.79
N VAL A 4 8.08 3.76 -6.59
CA VAL A 4 6.95 4.35 -7.34
C VAL A 4 7.31 4.57 -8.83
N SER A 5 8.60 4.72 -9.13
CA SER A 5 9.14 4.89 -10.48
C SER A 5 9.43 3.55 -11.17
N ASP A 6 9.32 2.43 -10.47
CA ASP A 6 9.61 1.10 -11.01
C ASP A 6 8.34 0.26 -11.10
N PRO A 7 7.59 0.26 -12.21
CA PRO A 7 6.43 -0.61 -12.33
C PRO A 7 6.75 -2.12 -12.31
N SER A 8 8.02 -2.53 -12.46
CA SER A 8 8.38 -3.95 -12.55
C SER A 8 8.26 -4.69 -11.21
N HIS A 9 8.45 -4.01 -10.07
CA HIS A 9 8.33 -4.62 -8.75
C HIS A 9 6.93 -5.16 -8.47
N ILE A 10 5.88 -4.63 -9.13
CA ILE A 10 4.48 -4.94 -8.83
C ILE A 10 4.20 -6.45 -8.93
N GLU A 11 4.71 -7.11 -9.97
CA GLU A 11 4.48 -8.54 -10.18
C GLU A 11 5.19 -9.42 -9.12
N PHE A 12 6.20 -8.87 -8.42
CA PHE A 12 7.02 -9.58 -7.45
C PHE A 12 6.68 -9.28 -5.99
N ALA A 13 6.72 -8.01 -5.61
CA ALA A 13 6.48 -7.54 -4.24
C ALA A 13 5.00 -7.63 -3.86
N HIS A 14 4.10 -7.41 -4.82
CA HIS A 14 2.65 -7.41 -4.60
C HIS A 14 1.97 -8.68 -5.11
N HIS A 15 2.67 -9.81 -5.06
CA HIS A 15 2.15 -11.10 -5.51
C HIS A 15 0.81 -11.42 -4.83
N LYS A 16 -0.21 -11.74 -5.64
CA LYS A 16 -1.59 -12.05 -5.21
C LYS A 16 -2.29 -10.93 -4.43
N VAL A 17 -1.72 -9.74 -4.39
CA VAL A 17 -2.36 -8.52 -3.89
C VAL A 17 -2.81 -7.67 -5.09
N THR A 18 -1.85 -7.16 -5.87
CA THR A 18 -2.12 -6.40 -7.10
C THR A 18 -1.38 -6.92 -8.32
N GLY A 19 -0.32 -7.72 -8.13
CA GLY A 19 0.45 -8.38 -9.19
C GLY A 19 0.46 -9.90 -9.06
N ARG A 20 1.00 -10.59 -10.05
CA ARG A 20 1.32 -12.01 -10.01
C ARG A 20 2.66 -12.32 -10.71
N ARG A 21 3.52 -13.09 -10.03
CA ARG A 21 4.87 -13.44 -10.49
C ARG A 21 4.87 -14.20 -11.82
N ASP A 22 3.83 -14.99 -12.09
CA ASP A 22 3.64 -15.71 -13.35
C ASP A 22 3.31 -14.79 -14.55
N ARG A 23 2.98 -13.53 -14.29
CA ARG A 23 2.73 -12.49 -15.31
C ARG A 23 3.94 -11.56 -15.52
N ALA A 24 5.00 -11.73 -14.72
CA ALA A 24 6.21 -10.93 -14.84
C ALA A 24 6.81 -11.08 -16.24
N ARG A 25 7.17 -9.95 -16.83
CA ARG A 25 7.69 -9.88 -18.20
C ARG A 25 8.57 -8.64 -18.37
N PRO A 26 9.47 -8.62 -19.37
CA PRO A 26 10.27 -7.43 -19.66
C PRO A 26 9.39 -6.19 -19.92
N LEU A 27 9.72 -5.08 -19.25
CA LEU A 27 9.09 -3.79 -19.49
C LEU A 27 10.06 -2.89 -20.27
N THR A 28 9.74 -2.66 -21.54
CA THR A 28 10.57 -1.86 -22.46
C THR A 28 10.19 -0.38 -22.39
N PHE A 29 10.53 0.28 -21.28
CA PHE A 29 10.25 1.71 -21.12
C PHE A 29 11.14 2.56 -22.04
N ARG A 30 10.60 3.72 -22.44
CA ARG A 30 11.33 4.76 -23.17
C ARG A 30 11.05 6.10 -22.50
N MET A 31 12.09 6.91 -22.38
CA MET A 31 11.96 8.29 -21.93
C MET A 31 11.34 9.12 -23.06
N GLU A 32 10.31 9.89 -22.73
CA GLU A 32 9.69 10.85 -23.65
C GLU A 32 10.13 12.28 -23.31
N SER A 33 10.35 12.59 -22.04
CA SER A 33 10.87 13.89 -21.59
C SER A 33 11.69 13.77 -20.29
N SER A 34 12.61 14.70 -20.08
CA SER A 34 13.36 14.86 -18.83
C SER A 34 13.91 16.27 -18.68
N GLY A 35 13.84 16.85 -17.49
CA GLY A 35 14.36 18.20 -17.21
C GLY A 35 14.24 18.57 -15.73
N ALA A 36 14.46 19.84 -15.40
CA ALA A 36 14.40 20.33 -14.02
C ALA A 36 13.05 20.09 -13.33
N TRP A 37 11.95 20.13 -14.10
CA TRP A 37 10.59 19.91 -13.61
C TRP A 37 10.19 18.44 -13.48
N GLY A 38 11.07 17.50 -13.84
CA GLY A 38 10.83 16.06 -13.71
C GLY A 38 11.01 15.31 -15.03
N TYR A 39 10.30 14.21 -15.21
CA TYR A 39 10.44 13.36 -16.40
C TYR A 39 9.13 12.62 -16.72
N SER A 40 9.02 12.15 -17.96
CA SER A 40 7.91 11.28 -18.37
C SER A 40 8.37 10.25 -19.39
N GLY A 41 7.68 9.12 -19.43
CA GLY A 41 7.86 8.12 -20.46
C GLY A 41 6.85 6.98 -20.35
N ALA A 42 6.92 6.05 -21.30
CA ALA A 42 6.02 4.92 -21.37
C ALA A 42 6.65 3.69 -22.00
N ASN A 43 6.00 2.53 -21.84
CA ASN A 43 6.27 1.37 -22.67
C ASN A 43 5.40 1.38 -23.94
N SER A 44 5.68 0.47 -24.87
CA SER A 44 4.89 0.26 -26.09
C SER A 44 3.99 -0.99 -26.03
N GLY A 45 3.82 -1.59 -24.85
CA GLY A 45 3.06 -2.82 -24.67
C GLY A 45 1.58 -2.61 -24.35
N ASN A 46 0.85 -3.71 -24.16
CA ASN A 46 -0.48 -3.74 -23.56
C ASN A 46 -0.46 -4.62 -22.30
N PRO A 47 -0.79 -4.10 -21.09
CA PRO A 47 -1.03 -2.69 -20.78
C PRO A 47 0.08 -1.73 -21.21
N ARG A 48 -0.34 -0.54 -21.65
CA ARG A 48 0.53 0.63 -21.77
C ARG A 48 0.62 1.28 -20.40
N ILE A 49 1.84 1.39 -19.89
CA ILE A 49 2.17 2.00 -18.61
C ILE A 49 2.95 3.27 -18.93
N THR A 50 2.37 4.41 -18.57
CA THR A 50 3.02 5.72 -18.60
C THR A 50 3.38 6.11 -17.18
N ALA A 51 4.63 6.50 -16.95
CA ALA A 51 5.11 7.03 -15.68
C ALA A 51 5.58 8.47 -15.87
N THR A 52 5.11 9.34 -14.98
CA THR A 52 5.51 10.75 -14.93
C THR A 52 5.94 11.07 -13.51
N PHE A 53 7.08 11.72 -13.38
CA PHE A 53 7.51 12.38 -12.16
C PHE A 53 7.47 13.88 -12.38
N GLU A 54 6.80 14.59 -11.47
CA GLU A 54 6.79 16.05 -11.42
C GLU A 54 7.44 16.49 -10.11
N ALA A 55 8.45 17.33 -10.24
CA ALA A 55 9.20 17.84 -9.11
C ALA A 55 8.29 18.64 -8.14
N PRO A 56 8.53 18.56 -6.82
CA PRO A 56 9.63 17.83 -6.18
C PRO A 56 9.26 16.40 -5.76
N CYS A 57 7.98 16.05 -5.66
CA CYS A 57 7.55 14.84 -4.95
C CYS A 57 6.31 14.12 -5.51
N TYR A 58 5.86 14.50 -6.72
CA TYR A 58 4.66 13.93 -7.32
C TYR A 58 5.03 12.87 -8.38
N ALA A 59 4.42 11.70 -8.29
CA ALA A 59 4.52 10.66 -9.31
C ALA A 59 3.12 10.25 -9.77
N LEU A 60 2.96 10.16 -11.08
CA LEU A 60 1.74 9.72 -11.75
C LEU A 60 2.05 8.49 -12.59
N ASN A 61 1.41 7.38 -12.28
CA ASN A 61 1.38 6.20 -13.13
C ASN A 61 0.00 6.07 -13.77
N LYS A 62 -0.03 5.99 -15.11
CA LYS A 62 -1.24 5.75 -15.89
C LYS A 62 -1.13 4.40 -16.57
N ILE A 63 -2.05 3.49 -16.27
CA ILE A 63 -2.11 2.16 -16.85
C ILE A 63 -3.32 2.10 -17.77
N GLU A 64 -3.07 1.79 -19.03
CA GLU A 64 -4.07 1.70 -20.09
C GLU A 64 -4.13 0.26 -20.59
N ILE A 65 -5.29 -0.38 -20.48
CA ILE A 65 -5.54 -1.75 -20.91
C ILE A 65 -6.57 -1.72 -22.02
N ASP A 66 -6.17 -2.17 -23.20
CA ASP A 66 -7.12 -2.38 -24.30
C ASP A 66 -7.92 -3.66 -24.02
N THR A 67 -9.24 -3.54 -24.04
CA THR A 67 -10.17 -4.63 -23.73
C THR A 67 -11.32 -4.64 -24.72
N LYS A 68 -11.91 -5.81 -24.92
CA LYS A 68 -13.06 -5.99 -25.82
C LYS A 68 -14.19 -6.61 -25.04
N LEU A 69 -15.28 -5.86 -24.88
CA LEU A 69 -16.47 -6.34 -24.21
C LEU A 69 -17.46 -6.94 -25.23
N PRO A 70 -18.12 -8.06 -24.92
CA PRO A 70 -19.01 -8.74 -25.87
C PRO A 70 -20.10 -7.85 -26.47
N ILE A 71 -20.60 -6.88 -25.69
CA ILE A 71 -21.71 -6.00 -26.08
C ILE A 71 -21.23 -4.59 -26.45
N PHE A 72 -20.21 -4.09 -25.76
CA PHE A 72 -19.76 -2.69 -25.88
C PHE A 72 -18.57 -2.51 -26.82
N GLY A 73 -18.13 -3.57 -27.50
CA GLY A 73 -17.02 -3.53 -28.44
C GLY A 73 -15.69 -3.21 -27.77
N ASP A 74 -14.81 -2.53 -28.50
CA ASP A 74 -13.49 -2.15 -28.03
C ASP A 74 -13.60 -1.03 -26.99
N GLN A 75 -12.92 -1.22 -25.88
CA GLN A 75 -12.93 -0.36 -24.71
C GLN A 75 -11.51 -0.12 -24.22
N LYS A 76 -11.31 0.96 -23.49
CA LYS A 76 -10.03 1.28 -22.87
C LYS A 76 -10.20 1.45 -21.37
N TRP A 77 -9.72 0.48 -20.62
CA TRP A 77 -9.67 0.56 -19.17
C TRP A 77 -8.45 1.37 -18.76
N VAL A 78 -8.68 2.39 -17.95
CA VAL A 78 -7.64 3.31 -17.50
C VAL A 78 -7.62 3.32 -15.98
N ILE A 79 -6.43 3.16 -15.42
CA ILE A 79 -6.14 3.30 -14.00
C ILE A 79 -5.12 4.44 -13.85
N TRP A 80 -5.41 5.38 -12.97
CA TRP A 80 -4.48 6.41 -12.53
C TRP A 80 -4.06 6.10 -11.09
N ILE A 81 -2.76 6.17 -10.85
CA ILE A 81 -2.17 6.08 -9.52
C ILE A 81 -1.35 7.34 -9.34
N CYS A 82 -1.86 8.23 -8.50
CA CYS A 82 -1.26 9.50 -8.16
C CYS A 82 -0.61 9.35 -6.78
N SER A 83 0.68 9.62 -6.67
CA SER A 83 1.45 9.41 -5.44
C SER A 83 2.23 10.68 -5.09
N PHE A 84 1.90 11.27 -3.94
CA PHE A 84 2.68 12.36 -3.35
C PHE A 84 3.58 11.77 -2.29
N ASN A 85 4.90 11.87 -2.46
CA ASN A 85 5.89 11.27 -1.57
C ASN A 85 6.72 12.35 -0.91
N ILE A 86 6.19 12.90 0.18
CA ILE A 86 6.76 14.06 0.85
C ILE A 86 7.91 13.58 1.74
N PRO A 87 9.16 14.00 1.46
CA PRO A 87 10.33 13.62 2.27
C PRO A 87 10.25 14.31 3.64
N MET A 88 10.02 13.56 4.71
CA MET A 88 9.82 14.14 6.05
C MET A 88 11.13 14.26 6.83
N ALA A 89 11.94 13.20 6.78
CA ALA A 89 13.26 13.11 7.38
C ALA A 89 14.02 11.93 6.75
N PRO A 90 15.34 11.79 6.94
CA PRO A 90 16.05 10.59 6.53
C PRO A 90 15.33 9.30 6.98
N GLY A 91 15.08 8.38 6.04
CA GLY A 91 14.32 7.15 6.26
C GLY A 91 12.82 7.31 6.56
N LYS A 92 12.27 8.53 6.53
CA LYS A 92 10.84 8.82 6.77
C LYS A 92 10.24 9.58 5.58
N THR A 93 9.29 8.96 4.90
CA THR A 93 8.52 9.58 3.82
C THR A 93 7.03 9.51 4.14
N ARG A 94 6.31 10.63 3.96
CA ARG A 94 4.84 10.62 3.97
C ARG A 94 4.36 10.34 2.54
N SER A 95 3.86 9.14 2.30
CA SER A 95 3.23 8.78 1.04
C SER A 95 1.72 9.00 1.11
N ILE A 96 1.18 9.75 0.16
CA ILE A 96 -0.26 9.95 -0.02
C ILE A 96 -0.58 9.46 -1.42
N VAL A 97 -1.31 8.35 -1.52
CA VAL A 97 -1.72 7.76 -2.79
C VAL A 97 -3.21 7.90 -3.00
N CYS A 98 -3.59 8.33 -4.19
CA CYS A 98 -4.95 8.27 -4.68
C CYS A 98 -4.98 7.47 -5.98
N SER A 99 -5.98 6.60 -6.08
CA SER A 99 -6.23 5.81 -7.29
C SER A 99 -7.56 6.21 -7.90
N ALA A 100 -7.64 6.16 -9.22
CA ALA A 100 -8.88 6.33 -9.96
C ALA A 100 -8.92 5.35 -11.12
N ARG A 101 -10.11 4.88 -11.48
CA ARG A 101 -10.31 4.07 -12.69
C ARG A 101 -11.63 4.39 -13.37
N ASN A 102 -11.67 4.22 -14.69
CA ASN A 102 -12.88 4.49 -15.49
C ASN A 102 -13.83 3.28 -15.64
N PHE A 103 -13.54 2.15 -15.00
CA PHE A 103 -14.27 0.90 -15.15
C PHE A 103 -14.65 0.29 -13.79
N PHE A 104 -15.67 -0.57 -13.78
CA PHE A 104 -16.26 -1.16 -12.56
C PHE A 104 -16.58 -0.14 -11.45
N GLN A 105 -17.07 1.05 -11.83
CA GLN A 105 -17.29 2.17 -10.91
C GLN A 105 -18.24 1.82 -9.76
N PHE A 106 -19.26 0.99 -10.01
CA PHE A 106 -20.19 0.51 -8.98
C PHE A 106 -19.50 -0.22 -7.81
N THR A 107 -18.47 -1.01 -8.13
CA THR A 107 -17.64 -1.72 -7.14
C THR A 107 -16.43 -0.91 -6.70
N MET A 108 -16.21 0.27 -7.29
CA MET A 108 -15.14 1.15 -6.83
C MET A 108 -15.51 1.70 -5.47
N PRO A 109 -14.57 1.71 -4.53
CA PRO A 109 -14.84 2.30 -3.23
C PRO A 109 -15.05 3.80 -3.34
N GLY A 110 -15.94 4.34 -2.52
CA GLY A 110 -16.15 5.77 -2.48
C GLY A 110 -17.28 6.18 -1.54
N LYS A 111 -17.73 7.42 -1.68
CA LYS A 111 -18.73 8.03 -0.79
C LYS A 111 -20.14 8.00 -1.37
N ALA A 112 -20.30 7.62 -2.64
CA ALA A 112 -21.61 7.66 -3.27
C ALA A 112 -22.49 6.52 -2.71
N TRP A 113 -23.78 6.82 -2.54
CA TRP A 113 -24.76 5.87 -1.98
C TRP A 113 -24.92 4.60 -2.82
N TRP A 114 -24.59 4.67 -4.10
CA TRP A 114 -24.65 3.54 -5.04
C TRP A 114 -23.36 2.72 -5.09
N GLN A 115 -22.28 3.12 -4.39
CA GLN A 115 -21.04 2.34 -4.33
C GLN A 115 -21.14 1.26 -3.26
N LEU A 116 -20.97 0.00 -3.67
CA LEU A 116 -21.12 -1.15 -2.77
C LEU A 116 -19.97 -1.26 -1.75
N VAL A 117 -18.76 -0.87 -2.17
CA VAL A 117 -17.55 -1.09 -1.37
C VAL A 117 -17.26 0.16 -0.54
N PRO A 118 -17.16 0.06 0.79
CA PRO A 118 -16.85 1.21 1.62
C PRO A 118 -15.38 1.63 1.48
N ARG A 119 -15.11 2.93 1.57
CA ARG A 119 -13.74 3.49 1.45
C ARG A 119 -12.69 2.83 2.33
N TRP A 120 -13.04 2.46 3.56
CA TRP A 120 -12.09 1.85 4.48
C TRP A 120 -11.60 0.48 4.00
N TYR A 121 -12.40 -0.23 3.20
CA TYR A 121 -12.04 -1.54 2.65
C TYR A 121 -11.00 -1.42 1.53
N GLU A 122 -11.09 -0.38 0.70
CA GLU A 122 -10.03 -0.05 -0.27
C GLU A 122 -8.70 0.11 0.44
N HIS A 123 -8.71 0.89 1.52
CA HIS A 123 -7.51 1.20 2.27
C HIS A 123 -6.90 -0.05 2.91
N TRP A 124 -7.66 -1.08 3.29
CA TRP A 124 -7.08 -2.35 3.73
C TRP A 124 -6.22 -2.97 2.64
N THR A 125 -6.74 -3.01 1.42
CA THR A 125 -6.02 -3.56 0.26
C THR A 125 -4.80 -2.71 -0.08
N SER A 126 -4.93 -1.38 -0.04
CA SER A 126 -3.79 -0.47 -0.28
C SER A 126 -2.73 -0.57 0.81
N ASN A 127 -3.09 -0.70 2.09
CA ASN A 127 -2.11 -0.87 3.17
C ASN A 127 -1.36 -2.20 3.01
N LEU A 128 -2.02 -3.25 2.50
CA LEU A 128 -1.35 -4.52 2.23
C LEU A 128 -0.23 -4.39 1.16
N VAL A 129 -0.42 -3.53 0.15
CA VAL A 129 0.62 -3.18 -0.82
C VAL A 129 1.79 -2.46 -0.11
N TYR A 130 1.49 -1.47 0.74
CA TYR A 130 2.53 -0.77 1.51
C TYR A 130 3.31 -1.69 2.44
N ASP A 131 2.65 -2.68 3.05
CA ASP A 131 3.32 -3.63 3.94
C ASP A 131 4.33 -4.50 3.19
N GLY A 132 4.01 -4.90 1.95
CA GLY A 132 4.95 -5.60 1.06
C GLY A 132 6.15 -4.72 0.69
N ASP A 133 5.88 -3.48 0.28
CA ASP A 133 6.95 -2.52 -0.06
C ASP A 133 7.87 -2.23 1.14
N MET A 134 7.30 -2.06 2.33
CA MET A 134 8.04 -1.59 3.51
C MET A 134 9.22 -2.49 3.86
N ILE A 135 9.04 -3.81 3.75
CA ILE A 135 10.10 -4.79 4.05
C ILE A 135 11.24 -4.72 3.02
N VAL A 136 10.89 -4.58 1.73
CA VAL A 136 11.89 -4.45 0.65
C VAL A 136 12.65 -3.13 0.78
N LEU A 137 11.93 -2.04 1.01
CA LEU A 137 12.51 -0.70 1.21
C LEU A 137 13.43 -0.65 2.44
N GLN A 138 13.05 -1.31 3.53
CA GLN A 138 13.89 -1.42 4.72
C GLN A 138 15.20 -2.18 4.41
N GLY A 139 15.11 -3.27 3.66
CA GLY A 139 16.28 -4.04 3.23
C GLY A 139 17.21 -3.20 2.34
N GLN A 140 16.64 -2.49 1.37
CA GLN A 140 17.38 -1.60 0.49
C GLN A 140 18.08 -0.48 1.27
N GLU A 141 17.41 0.16 2.24
CA GLU A 141 18.02 1.19 3.08
C GLU A 141 19.21 0.64 3.88
N LYS A 142 19.09 -0.56 4.46
CA LYS A 142 20.20 -1.21 5.18
C LYS A 142 21.41 -1.48 4.28
N ILE A 143 21.19 -1.96 3.06
CA ILE A 143 22.26 -2.21 2.08
C ILE A 143 22.97 -0.90 1.73
N PHE A 144 22.20 0.16 1.45
CA PHE A 144 22.78 1.46 1.14
C PHE A 144 23.57 2.05 2.30
N LEU A 145 23.09 1.89 3.54
CA LEU A 145 23.82 2.34 4.73
C LEU A 145 25.14 1.61 4.93
N ALA A 146 25.16 0.29 4.70
CA ALA A 146 26.39 -0.49 4.76
C ALA A 146 27.41 0.00 3.74
N ALA A 147 26.98 0.19 2.48
CA ALA A 147 27.83 0.68 1.40
C ALA A 147 28.41 2.08 1.69
N THR A 148 27.61 3.00 2.24
CA THR A 148 28.08 4.34 2.62
C THR A 148 29.14 4.31 3.72
N LYS A 149 29.00 3.41 4.71
CA LYS A 149 29.98 3.27 5.80
C LYS A 149 31.32 2.71 5.32
N GLU A 150 31.30 1.76 4.40
CA GLU A 150 32.52 1.12 3.89
C GLU A 150 33.33 2.04 2.96
N SER A 151 32.63 2.85 2.16
CA SER A 151 33.26 3.61 1.07
C SER A 151 33.35 5.12 1.32
N SER A 152 32.80 5.64 2.44
CA SER A 152 32.75 7.07 2.78
C SER A 152 32.27 7.98 1.64
N THR A 153 31.44 7.47 0.74
CA THR A 153 31.06 8.16 -0.51
C THR A 153 29.55 8.26 -0.68
N ASP A 154 29.13 9.26 -1.45
CA ASP A 154 27.73 9.57 -1.74
C ASP A 154 27.06 8.46 -2.55
N ILE A 155 25.98 7.87 -1.99
CA ILE A 155 25.13 6.86 -2.63
C ILE A 155 24.73 7.27 -4.04
N ASN A 156 24.41 8.55 -4.26
CA ASN A 156 23.94 9.00 -5.56
C ASN A 156 25.04 8.93 -6.61
N GLN A 157 26.31 9.13 -6.24
CA GLN A 157 27.43 9.01 -7.17
C GLN A 157 27.72 7.55 -7.51
N GLN A 158 27.58 6.65 -6.53
CA GLN A 158 27.85 5.22 -6.68
C GLN A 158 26.64 4.38 -7.07
N TYR A 159 25.47 4.98 -7.27
CA TYR A 159 24.21 4.26 -7.41
C TYR A 159 24.29 3.10 -8.42
N THR A 160 24.86 3.34 -9.60
CA THR A 160 25.01 2.31 -10.66
C THR A 160 26.09 1.26 -10.38
N LYS A 161 26.94 1.46 -9.36
CA LYS A 161 27.92 0.47 -8.89
C LYS A 161 27.34 -0.44 -7.82
N ILE A 162 26.49 0.11 -6.94
CA ILE A 162 25.90 -0.62 -5.80
C ILE A 162 24.53 -1.24 -6.13
N THR A 163 23.96 -0.91 -7.29
CA THR A 163 22.72 -1.50 -7.79
C THR A 163 22.95 -2.16 -9.13
N PHE A 164 22.17 -3.20 -9.42
CA PHE A 164 22.15 -3.86 -10.71
C PHE A 164 20.91 -3.42 -11.50
N THR A 165 21.09 -2.47 -12.41
CA THR A 165 20.01 -1.84 -13.20
C THR A 165 20.24 -1.99 -14.72
N PRO A 166 20.36 -3.23 -15.24
CA PRO A 166 20.82 -3.47 -16.61
C PRO A 166 19.71 -3.35 -17.67
N THR A 167 18.44 -3.25 -17.27
CA THR A 167 17.30 -3.43 -18.17
C THR A 167 16.65 -2.11 -18.55
N GLN A 168 15.74 -2.18 -19.52
CA GLN A 168 14.91 -1.01 -19.87
C GLN A 168 13.85 -0.71 -18.81
N ALA A 169 13.54 -1.65 -17.91
CA ALA A 169 12.60 -1.43 -16.81
C ALA A 169 13.14 -0.38 -15.82
N ASP A 170 14.46 -0.34 -15.65
CA ASP A 170 15.16 0.51 -14.68
C ASP A 170 15.22 1.99 -15.07
N ARG A 171 14.80 2.34 -16.29
CA ARG A 171 15.00 3.68 -16.89
C ARG A 171 14.45 4.81 -16.04
N PHE A 172 13.26 4.64 -15.46
CA PHE A 172 12.63 5.69 -14.65
C PHE A 172 13.29 5.84 -13.28
N VAL A 173 13.77 4.75 -12.68
CA VAL A 173 14.59 4.79 -11.45
C VAL A 173 15.88 5.56 -11.71
N LEU A 174 16.58 5.24 -12.80
CA LEU A 174 17.80 5.93 -13.22
C LEU A 174 17.55 7.39 -13.59
N ALA A 175 16.41 7.70 -14.21
CA ALA A 175 15.99 9.07 -14.50
C ALA A 175 15.75 9.86 -13.22
N PHE A 176 15.06 9.28 -12.23
CA PHE A 176 14.87 9.90 -10.93
C PHE A 176 16.20 10.16 -10.21
N ARG A 177 17.11 9.18 -10.17
CA ARG A 177 18.44 9.37 -9.56
C ARG A 177 19.29 10.42 -10.27
N THR A 178 19.20 10.47 -11.60
CA THR A 178 19.86 11.52 -12.39
C THR A 178 19.28 12.89 -12.11
N TRP A 179 17.96 12.99 -12.01
CA TRP A 179 17.27 14.23 -11.65
C TRP A 179 17.67 14.70 -10.24
N LEU A 180 17.65 13.80 -9.26
CA LEU A 180 18.01 14.11 -7.87
C LEU A 180 19.43 14.68 -7.75
N ARG A 181 20.40 14.09 -8.47
CA ARG A 181 21.78 14.61 -8.53
C ARG A 181 21.87 15.99 -9.18
N LYS A 182 21.19 16.19 -10.31
CA LYS A 182 21.34 17.40 -11.12
C LYS A 182 20.56 18.60 -10.59
N PHE A 183 19.35 18.37 -10.08
CA PHE A 183 18.40 19.41 -9.74
C PHE A 183 17.99 19.40 -8.27
N GLY A 184 18.19 18.29 -7.56
CA GLY A 184 17.86 18.14 -6.15
C GLY A 184 19.07 18.12 -5.23
N ASN A 185 20.22 18.73 -5.58
CA ASN A 185 21.40 18.76 -4.71
C ASN A 185 21.84 17.39 -4.14
N SER A 186 21.59 16.29 -4.87
CA SER A 186 21.81 14.91 -4.45
C SER A 186 21.03 14.45 -3.20
N GLN A 187 20.03 15.21 -2.73
CA GLN A 187 19.18 14.83 -1.60
C GLN A 187 17.78 15.45 -1.69
N PRO A 188 16.73 14.79 -1.20
CA PRO A 188 15.42 15.42 -1.19
C PRO A 188 15.43 16.69 -0.31
N GLU A 189 14.68 17.70 -0.71
CA GLU A 189 14.38 18.84 0.14
C GLU A 189 13.41 18.39 1.23
N TRP A 190 13.88 18.30 2.48
CA TRP A 190 13.08 17.79 3.59
C TRP A 190 11.96 18.77 3.97
N PHE A 191 10.81 18.22 4.34
CA PHE A 191 9.71 19.00 4.88
C PHE A 191 10.05 19.49 6.30
N GLY A 192 10.26 20.80 6.44
CA GLY A 192 10.67 21.41 7.72
C GLY A 192 12.15 21.19 8.02
N ASN A 193 12.52 21.23 9.30
CA ASN A 193 13.90 21.05 9.75
C ASN A 193 14.00 19.72 10.52
N PRO A 194 14.18 18.57 9.84
CA PRO A 194 14.25 17.29 10.51
C PRO A 194 15.49 17.22 11.42
N THR A 195 15.31 16.67 12.62
CA THR A 195 16.42 16.23 13.46
C THR A 195 17.07 15.00 12.84
N GLN A 196 18.40 14.94 12.92
CA GLN A 196 19.15 13.79 12.45
C GLN A 196 19.07 12.67 13.50
N GLU A 197 18.00 11.87 13.41
CA GLU A 197 17.79 10.68 14.22
C GLU A 197 18.42 9.44 13.57
N ALA A 198 18.55 8.36 14.35
CA ALA A 198 18.85 7.05 13.79
C ALA A 198 17.74 6.66 12.78
N LEU A 199 18.15 6.02 11.68
CA LEU A 199 17.21 5.68 10.62
C LEU A 199 16.22 4.61 11.11
N PRO A 200 14.92 4.77 10.80
CA PRO A 200 13.88 3.83 11.22
C PRO A 200 14.23 2.37 10.89
N SER A 201 14.84 2.11 9.73
CA SER A 201 15.24 0.75 9.33
C SER A 201 16.22 0.07 10.29
N THR A 202 17.02 0.84 11.02
CA THR A 202 18.04 0.32 11.95
C THR A 202 17.55 0.16 13.38
N VAL A 203 16.43 0.80 13.74
CA VAL A 203 15.94 0.84 15.12
C VAL A 203 14.57 0.20 15.30
N LEU A 204 13.69 0.29 14.30
CA LEU A 204 12.33 -0.22 14.40
C LEU A 204 12.27 -1.72 14.08
N SER A 205 11.49 -2.43 14.88
CA SER A 205 11.10 -3.81 14.61
C SER A 205 10.16 -3.88 13.40
N LYS A 206 10.01 -5.09 12.83
CA LYS A 206 9.04 -5.34 11.75
C LYS A 206 7.63 -4.91 12.15
N ARG A 207 7.23 -5.15 13.40
CA ARG A 207 5.90 -4.80 13.91
C ARG A 207 5.66 -3.29 13.91
N GLU A 208 6.65 -2.51 14.34
CA GLU A 208 6.57 -1.05 14.35
C GLU A 208 6.59 -0.47 12.93
N MET A 209 7.38 -1.07 12.03
CA MET A 209 7.42 -0.68 10.61
C MET A 209 6.10 -0.96 9.87
N LEU A 210 5.34 -1.97 10.29
CA LEU A 210 4.04 -2.33 9.73
C LEU A 210 2.86 -1.85 10.60
N ASP A 211 3.08 -0.87 11.47
CA ASP A 211 2.01 -0.28 12.29
C ASP A 211 1.08 0.58 11.42
N ARG A 212 0.02 -0.04 10.92
CA ARG A 212 -1.04 0.62 10.15
C ARG A 212 -1.83 1.60 11.00
N TYR A 213 -1.89 1.41 12.32
CA TYR A 213 -2.70 2.26 13.18
C TYR A 213 -2.13 3.68 13.22
N GLU A 214 -0.86 3.79 13.60
CA GLU A 214 -0.16 5.07 13.65
C GLU A 214 0.04 5.64 12.25
N GLN A 215 0.39 4.82 11.25
CA GLN A 215 0.67 5.32 9.90
C GLN A 215 -0.59 5.84 9.20
N HIS A 216 -1.74 5.19 9.39
CA HIS A 216 -2.95 5.48 8.60
C HIS A 216 -4.24 5.57 9.43
N THR A 217 -4.61 4.54 10.19
CA THR A 217 -5.94 4.44 10.82
C THR A 217 -6.26 5.63 11.69
N LEU A 218 -5.31 6.11 12.50
CA LEU A 218 -5.51 7.24 13.40
C LEU A 218 -5.84 8.55 12.65
N LYS A 219 -5.31 8.69 11.43
CA LYS A 219 -5.39 9.91 10.59
C LYS A 219 -6.57 9.87 9.61
N CYS A 220 -6.92 8.68 9.11
CA CYS A 220 -7.98 8.50 8.12
C CYS A 220 -9.36 8.42 8.80
N SER A 221 -10.23 9.41 8.56
CA SER A 221 -11.59 9.43 9.15
C SER A 221 -12.42 8.18 8.82
N SER A 222 -12.26 7.63 7.61
CA SER A 222 -12.99 6.42 7.20
C SER A 222 -12.51 5.18 7.94
N CYS A 223 -11.19 4.98 8.07
CA CYS A 223 -10.62 3.81 8.74
C CYS A 223 -10.79 3.92 10.26
N LYS A 224 -10.57 5.10 10.84
CA LYS A 224 -10.83 5.37 12.26
C LYS A 224 -12.29 5.08 12.64
N GLY A 225 -13.23 5.56 11.82
CA GLY A 225 -14.66 5.33 12.03
C GLY A 225 -15.02 3.84 11.98
N ALA A 226 -14.53 3.12 10.98
CA ALA A 226 -14.76 1.68 10.85
C ALA A 226 -14.14 0.87 12.00
N TYR A 227 -12.88 1.19 12.38
CA TYR A 227 -12.21 0.57 13.51
C TYR A 227 -12.99 0.75 14.82
N ASN A 228 -13.41 1.98 15.12
CA ASN A 228 -14.23 2.27 16.30
C ASN A 228 -15.58 1.54 16.27
N ALA A 229 -16.22 1.47 15.10
CA ALA A 229 -17.48 0.75 14.94
C ALA A 229 -17.30 -0.75 15.22
N PHE A 230 -16.25 -1.38 14.70
CA PHE A 230 -15.97 -2.79 14.95
C PHE A 230 -15.62 -3.06 16.42
N GLN A 231 -14.88 -2.16 17.07
CA GLN A 231 -14.63 -2.24 18.52
C GLN A 231 -15.92 -2.17 19.34
N ASN A 232 -16.82 -1.25 19.00
CA ASN A 232 -18.09 -1.10 19.70
C ASN A 232 -19.01 -2.32 19.47
N LEU A 233 -19.12 -2.79 18.23
CA LEU A 233 -19.91 -3.98 17.89
C LEU A 233 -19.35 -5.23 18.57
N GLN A 234 -18.03 -5.42 18.60
CA GLN A 234 -17.39 -6.50 19.36
C GLN A 234 -17.86 -6.48 20.82
N LYS A 235 -17.78 -5.33 21.50
CA LYS A 235 -18.20 -5.20 22.91
C LYS A 235 -19.68 -5.51 23.11
N VAL A 236 -20.55 -5.05 22.20
CA VAL A 236 -22.00 -5.34 22.23
C VAL A 236 -22.25 -6.85 22.12
N PHE A 237 -21.64 -7.52 21.14
CA PHE A 237 -21.82 -8.96 20.96
C PHE A 237 -21.17 -9.80 22.07
N MET A 238 -20.06 -9.34 22.65
CA MET A 238 -19.51 -9.94 23.87
C MET A 238 -20.50 -9.82 25.04
N GLY A 239 -21.11 -8.65 25.24
CA GLY A 239 -22.15 -8.45 26.25
C GLY A 239 -23.37 -9.36 26.01
N ALA A 240 -23.85 -9.44 24.77
CA ALA A 240 -24.95 -10.33 24.38
C ALA A 240 -24.63 -11.80 24.66
N THR A 241 -23.38 -12.23 24.39
CA THR A 241 -22.90 -13.58 24.70
C THR A 241 -23.00 -13.87 26.21
N VAL A 242 -22.48 -12.97 27.05
CA VAL A 242 -22.51 -13.14 28.52
C VAL A 242 -23.95 -13.23 29.02
N VAL A 243 -24.84 -12.35 28.55
CA VAL A 243 -26.26 -12.35 28.93
C VAL A 243 -26.95 -13.64 28.52
N CYS A 244 -26.74 -14.10 27.28
CA CYS A 244 -27.35 -15.35 26.80
C CYS A 244 -26.82 -16.56 27.58
N CYS A 245 -25.51 -16.64 27.85
CA CYS A 245 -24.93 -17.71 28.67
C CYS A 245 -25.54 -17.74 30.08
N ALA A 246 -25.69 -16.59 30.73
CA ALA A 246 -26.30 -16.49 32.06
C ALA A 246 -27.79 -16.87 32.05
N ALA A 247 -28.51 -16.50 30.98
CA ALA A 247 -29.95 -16.75 30.86
C ALA A 247 -30.30 -18.18 30.41
N ALA A 248 -29.38 -18.91 29.77
CA ALA A 248 -29.65 -20.21 29.15
C ALA A 248 -30.19 -21.26 30.13
N GLY A 249 -29.88 -21.17 31.42
CA GLY A 249 -30.36 -22.09 32.46
C GLY A 249 -31.71 -21.72 33.10
N ILE A 250 -32.23 -20.51 32.85
CA ILE A 250 -33.40 -19.97 33.56
C ILE A 250 -34.71 -20.58 33.08
N PRO A 251 -35.01 -20.64 31.77
CA PRO A 251 -36.31 -21.12 31.31
C PRO A 251 -36.55 -22.59 31.66
N PRO A 252 -37.80 -23.00 31.93
CA PRO A 252 -38.12 -24.41 32.16
C PRO A 252 -38.15 -25.23 30.86
N ASP A 253 -38.47 -24.59 29.73
CA ASP A 253 -38.58 -25.23 28.42
C ASP A 253 -37.21 -25.49 27.78
N VAL A 254 -36.96 -26.73 27.37
CA VAL A 254 -35.68 -27.16 26.80
C VAL A 254 -35.40 -26.51 25.45
N GLN A 255 -36.43 -26.30 24.61
CA GLN A 255 -36.23 -25.67 23.30
C GLN A 255 -35.75 -24.23 23.46
N LEU A 256 -36.32 -23.48 24.41
CA LEU A 256 -35.91 -22.12 24.71
C LEU A 256 -34.48 -22.06 25.28
N ARG A 257 -34.07 -23.03 26.11
CA ARG A 257 -32.67 -23.15 26.54
C ARG A 257 -31.71 -23.34 25.36
N LEU A 258 -32.08 -24.23 24.42
CA LEU A 258 -31.28 -24.49 23.22
C LEU A 258 -31.19 -23.25 22.33
N LEU A 259 -32.27 -22.51 22.14
CA LEU A 259 -32.28 -21.27 21.35
C LEU A 259 -31.39 -20.18 21.97
N ILE A 260 -31.46 -19.98 23.29
CA ILE A 260 -30.62 -18.99 23.99
C ILE A 260 -29.14 -19.43 23.94
N GLY A 261 -28.87 -20.73 24.13
CA GLY A 261 -27.52 -21.28 23.99
C GLY A 261 -26.96 -21.08 22.58
N ALA A 262 -27.76 -21.33 21.54
CA ALA A 262 -27.37 -21.06 20.16
C ALA A 262 -27.11 -19.57 19.91
N ALA A 263 -27.95 -18.67 20.44
CA ALA A 263 -27.76 -17.23 20.35
C ALA A 263 -26.46 -16.76 21.03
N ALA A 264 -26.07 -17.39 22.14
CA ALA A 264 -24.80 -17.11 22.81
C ALA A 264 -23.61 -17.47 21.90
N LEU A 265 -23.65 -18.66 21.29
CA LEU A 265 -22.58 -19.12 20.38
C LEU A 265 -22.47 -18.23 19.14
N VAL A 266 -23.61 -17.87 18.52
CA VAL A 266 -23.63 -16.96 17.36
C VAL A 266 -23.09 -15.58 17.76
N SER A 267 -23.49 -15.04 18.91
CA SER A 267 -22.98 -13.76 19.39
C SER A 267 -21.48 -13.79 19.64
N ALA A 268 -20.96 -14.88 20.21
CA ALA A 268 -19.53 -15.06 20.44
C ALA A 268 -18.75 -15.11 19.12
N ALA A 269 -19.28 -15.84 18.13
CA ALA A 269 -18.69 -15.94 16.79
C ALA A 269 -18.66 -14.57 16.09
N ILE A 270 -19.74 -13.78 16.19
CA ILE A 270 -19.80 -12.43 15.62
C ILE A 270 -18.81 -11.49 16.32
N ALA A 271 -18.71 -11.54 17.65
CA ALA A 271 -17.73 -10.75 18.40
C ALA A 271 -16.29 -11.10 17.97
N TYR A 272 -15.99 -12.38 17.81
CA TYR A 272 -14.70 -12.84 17.30
C TYR A 272 -14.44 -12.36 15.87
N ALA A 273 -15.44 -12.42 14.98
CA ALA A 273 -15.31 -11.89 13.62
C ALA A 273 -14.96 -10.39 13.62
N PHE A 274 -15.62 -9.58 14.45
CA PHE A 274 -15.25 -8.15 14.58
C PHE A 274 -13.86 -7.94 15.14
N HIS A 275 -13.38 -8.80 16.04
CA HIS A 275 -12.00 -8.76 16.53
C HIS A 275 -10.99 -9.03 15.41
N GLU A 276 -11.25 -10.05 14.57
CA GLU A 276 -10.38 -10.35 13.42
C GLU A 276 -10.37 -9.20 12.40
N LEU A 277 -11.53 -8.60 12.10
CA LEU A 277 -11.62 -7.45 11.20
C LEU A 277 -10.83 -6.24 11.73
N GLN A 278 -10.79 -6.03 13.04
CA GLN A 278 -10.02 -4.94 13.66
C GLN A 278 -8.51 -5.03 13.39
N LYS A 279 -7.94 -6.24 13.30
CA LYS A 279 -6.50 -6.43 13.08
C LYS A 279 -6.02 -5.76 11.80
N ASN A 280 -6.86 -5.72 10.76
CA ASN A 280 -6.57 -5.06 9.49
C ASN A 280 -6.31 -3.54 9.60
N PHE A 281 -6.74 -2.91 10.69
CA PHE A 281 -6.51 -1.48 10.96
C PHE A 281 -5.29 -1.21 11.84
N VAL A 282 -4.69 -2.24 12.43
CA VAL A 282 -3.60 -2.09 13.41
C VAL A 282 -2.32 -2.68 12.88
N PHE A 283 -2.32 -3.98 12.64
CA PHE A 283 -1.14 -4.71 12.22
C PHE A 283 -1.57 -6.02 11.58
N VAL A 284 -1.00 -6.29 10.40
CA VAL A 284 -1.07 -7.58 9.72
C VAL A 284 0.36 -7.91 9.35
N ASP A 285 0.84 -9.09 9.74
CA ASP A 285 2.18 -9.46 9.35
C ASP A 285 2.25 -9.72 7.84
N TYR A 286 3.36 -9.35 7.22
CA TYR A 286 3.57 -9.54 5.78
C TYR A 286 4.82 -10.38 5.54
N VAL A 287 4.64 -11.56 4.97
CA VAL A 287 5.74 -12.48 4.65
C VAL A 287 5.61 -12.88 3.18
N HIS A 288 6.50 -12.35 2.34
CA HIS A 288 6.47 -12.56 0.89
C HIS A 288 6.53 -14.03 0.45
N ALA A 289 7.06 -14.90 1.30
CA ALA A 289 7.19 -16.35 1.06
C ALA A 289 5.90 -17.12 1.40
N ASP A 290 5.10 -16.62 2.35
CA ASP A 290 3.88 -17.29 2.83
C ASP A 290 2.64 -16.92 1.98
N ILE A 291 2.81 -15.97 1.06
CA ILE A 291 1.77 -15.59 0.10
C ILE A 291 1.76 -16.65 -1.01
N ASP A 292 1.06 -17.74 -0.71
CA ASP A 292 0.80 -18.87 -1.61
C ASP A 292 0.05 -18.44 -2.84
#